data_AF-A0A938JH52-F1
#
_entry.id   AF-A0A938JH52-F1
#
_cell.length_a   1.000
_cell.length_b   1.000
_cell.length_c   1.000
_cell.angle_alpha   90.00
_cell.angle_beta   90.00
_cell.angle_gamma   90.00
#
_symmetry.space_group_name_H-M   'P 1'
#
loop_
_entity.id
_entity.type
_entity.pdbx_description
1 polymer ?
#
loop_
_entity_poly.entity_id
_entity_poly.type
_entity_poly.pdbx_seq_one_letter_code
_entity_poly.pdbx_strand_id
1 'polypeptide(L)'
;GEEILRYLAATGGLLTPDDLAAYRVVERRPVEVGFRDVTVLTNPPPSSGGVLIAAALDEMQGRPAPADDEAFYAGMARAQAAANAMRGPGFHVGLGEEDFLERFWAAMRAANAGGTPPSRKPTGTTHVSAIDAEGGMASLSSSNGSGSGVVAPGTGVLLNNMLGESDLNPAGFGSLPPGARMTSMMAPTLLLRGDAPLAAVGSAGSNRLRSAILMVVAGMVDDGLGPGEAVGRPRVHHEGGGLDVEGGVPACAVTALGGAGFDLRLWDESNLYFGGVSAVAVTARGLEAAGDPRRGGGAAGVDDEGRVVDL
;
A
#
# COMPACT_ATOMS: atom_id res chain seq x y z
N GLY A 1 14.32 -26.06 -1.70
CA GLY A 1 15.43 -25.50 -0.91
C GLY A 1 16.76 -25.80 -1.55
N GLU A 2 17.17 -27.07 -1.53
CA GLU A 2 18.48 -27.52 -2.01
C GLU A 2 18.81 -27.14 -3.47
N GLU A 3 17.88 -27.36 -4.40
CA GLU A 3 18.04 -26.96 -5.82
C GLU A 3 18.32 -25.45 -5.98
N ILE A 4 17.61 -24.62 -5.22
CA ILE A 4 17.79 -23.15 -5.22
C ILE A 4 19.17 -22.80 -4.69
N LEU A 5 19.57 -23.40 -3.56
CA LEU A 5 20.88 -23.15 -2.95
C LEU A 5 22.03 -23.61 -3.87
N ARG A 6 21.88 -24.75 -4.53
CA ARG A 6 22.88 -25.26 -5.48
C ARG A 6 23.05 -24.31 -6.66
N TYR A 7 21.95 -23.83 -7.22
CA TYR A 7 21.98 -22.84 -8.29
C TYR A 7 22.66 -21.55 -7.82
N LEU A 8 22.22 -20.98 -6.69
CA LEU A 8 22.79 -19.74 -6.14
C LEU A 8 24.28 -19.87 -5.86
N ALA A 9 24.73 -20.95 -5.23
CA ALA A 9 26.15 -21.20 -4.97
C ALA A 9 26.97 -21.26 -6.27
N ALA A 10 26.44 -21.89 -7.32
CA ALA A 10 27.11 -21.97 -8.63
C ALA A 10 27.18 -20.61 -9.35
N THR A 11 26.28 -19.67 -9.04
CA THR A 11 26.21 -18.35 -9.67
C THR A 11 26.68 -17.20 -8.78
N GLY A 12 27.30 -17.48 -7.63
CA GLY A 12 27.83 -16.45 -6.72
C GLY A 12 26.80 -15.79 -5.80
N GLY A 13 25.64 -16.41 -5.59
CA GLY A 13 24.64 -15.99 -4.60
C GLY A 13 25.11 -16.24 -3.16
N LEU A 14 24.60 -15.43 -2.23
CA LEU A 14 25.04 -15.43 -0.83
C LEU A 14 24.16 -16.27 0.11
N LEU A 15 23.06 -16.84 -0.39
CA LEU A 15 22.11 -17.58 0.44
C LEU A 15 22.67 -18.96 0.80
N THR A 16 22.64 -19.30 2.09
CA THR A 16 23.15 -20.56 2.64
C THR A 16 22.01 -21.47 3.13
N PRO A 17 22.28 -22.77 3.38
CA PRO A 17 21.34 -23.64 4.07
C PRO A 17 20.89 -23.09 5.43
N ASP A 18 21.82 -22.47 6.17
CA ASP A 18 21.53 -21.90 7.50
C ASP A 18 20.56 -20.71 7.40
N ASP A 19 20.65 -19.88 6.36
CA ASP A 19 19.70 -18.79 6.13
C ASP A 19 18.27 -19.31 5.92
N LEU A 20 18.10 -20.38 5.13
CA LEU A 20 16.79 -21.00 4.93
C LEU A 20 16.27 -21.67 6.21
N ALA A 21 17.15 -22.36 6.95
CA ALA A 21 16.79 -23.05 8.19
C ALA A 21 16.44 -22.06 9.32
N ALA A 22 17.07 -20.88 9.34
CA ALA A 22 16.84 -19.84 10.34
C ALA A 22 15.59 -18.98 10.05
N TYR A 23 15.09 -18.96 8.81
CA TYR A 23 13.94 -18.12 8.45
C TYR A 23 12.68 -18.47 9.26
N ARG A 24 12.03 -17.45 9.81
CA ARG A 24 10.73 -17.57 10.51
C ARG A 24 9.78 -16.48 10.04
N VAL A 25 8.49 -16.80 9.99
CA VAL A 25 7.43 -15.79 9.92
C VAL A 25 7.34 -15.10 11.27
N VAL A 26 7.06 -13.80 11.28
CA VAL A 26 6.91 -13.02 12.51
C VAL A 26 5.52 -12.42 12.51
N GLU A 27 4.72 -12.85 13.48
CA GLU A 27 3.42 -12.26 13.78
C GLU A 27 3.61 -10.93 14.49
N ARG A 28 2.87 -9.91 14.06
CA ARG A 28 2.94 -8.57 14.64
C ARG A 28 1.54 -8.02 14.82
N ARG A 29 1.36 -7.21 15.86
CA ARG A 29 0.14 -6.42 16.02
C ARG A 29 0.11 -5.35 14.94
N PRO A 30 -1.04 -5.14 14.27
CA PRO A 30 -1.15 -4.12 13.23
C PRO A 30 -0.96 -2.72 13.81
N VAL A 31 -0.61 -1.78 12.95
CA VAL A 31 -0.82 -0.36 13.24
C VAL A 31 -2.31 -0.11 13.20
N GLU A 32 -2.83 0.46 14.28
CA GLU A 32 -4.22 0.82 14.43
C GLU A 32 -4.36 2.34 14.40
N VAL A 33 -5.29 2.84 13.58
CA VAL A 33 -5.62 4.25 13.51
C VAL A 33 -7.13 4.42 13.36
N GLY A 34 -7.70 5.37 14.09
CA GLY A 34 -9.09 5.78 13.87
C GLY A 34 -9.20 6.55 12.56
N PHE A 35 -10.32 6.41 11.85
CA PHE A 35 -10.67 7.27 10.74
C PHE A 35 -12.19 7.41 10.72
N ARG A 36 -12.69 8.56 11.19
CA ARG A 36 -14.11 8.77 11.49
C ARG A 36 -14.60 7.75 12.54
N ASP A 37 -15.66 7.00 12.23
CA ASP A 37 -16.23 5.92 13.04
C ASP A 37 -15.60 4.53 12.75
N VAL A 38 -14.54 4.48 11.93
CA VAL A 38 -13.89 3.25 11.49
C VAL A 38 -12.51 3.11 12.13
N THR A 39 -12.18 1.89 12.55
CA THR A 39 -10.82 1.50 12.94
C THR A 39 -10.11 0.89 11.73
N VAL A 40 -8.98 1.46 11.34
CA VAL A 40 -8.15 0.98 10.23
C VAL A 40 -6.93 0.25 10.79
N LEU A 41 -6.83 -1.03 10.46
CA LEU A 41 -5.72 -1.90 10.82
C LEU A 41 -4.81 -2.10 9.60
N THR A 42 -3.55 -1.73 9.71
CA THR A 42 -2.61 -1.81 8.59
C THR A 42 -1.23 -2.33 9.01
N ASN A 43 -0.39 -2.64 8.03
CA ASN A 43 0.84 -3.39 8.23
C ASN A 43 1.84 -2.60 9.12
N PRO A 44 2.37 -3.18 10.21
CA PRO A 44 3.25 -2.51 11.14
C PRO A 44 4.71 -2.45 10.64
N PRO A 45 5.58 -1.70 11.34
CA PRO A 45 7.02 -1.78 11.11
C PRO A 45 7.54 -3.23 11.14
N PRO A 46 8.51 -3.60 10.29
CA PRO A 46 9.36 -2.72 9.49
C PRO A 46 8.73 -2.26 8.16
N SER A 47 7.45 -2.52 7.89
CA SER A 47 6.78 -1.86 6.75
C SER A 47 6.57 -0.39 7.04
N SER A 48 7.00 0.46 6.11
CA SER A 48 6.68 1.89 6.14
C SER A 48 5.32 2.22 5.52
N GLY A 49 4.76 1.32 4.71
CA GLY A 49 3.52 1.57 3.99
C GLY A 49 2.33 1.84 4.89
N GLY A 50 2.06 0.93 5.84
CA GLY A 50 0.92 1.06 6.75
C GLY A 50 1.05 2.26 7.67
N VAL A 51 2.25 2.51 8.18
CA VAL A 51 2.60 3.67 8.99
C VAL A 51 2.30 5.00 8.26
N LEU A 52 2.65 5.11 6.98
CA LEU A 52 2.38 6.31 6.17
C LEU A 52 0.89 6.46 5.80
N ILE A 53 0.16 5.36 5.59
CA ILE A 53 -1.29 5.40 5.40
C ILE A 53 -1.96 5.91 6.68
N ALA A 54 -1.53 5.39 7.83
CA ALA A 54 -2.09 5.78 9.10
C ALA A 54 -1.87 7.27 9.40
N ALA A 55 -0.69 7.79 9.06
CA ALA A 55 -0.41 9.23 9.11
C ALA A 55 -1.33 10.08 8.23
N ALA A 56 -1.52 9.66 6.98
CA ALA A 56 -2.38 10.38 6.06
C ALA A 56 -3.85 10.34 6.49
N LEU A 57 -4.32 9.23 7.08
CA LEU A 57 -5.68 9.14 7.62
C LEU A 57 -5.87 10.05 8.83
N ASP A 58 -4.90 10.11 9.75
CA ASP A 58 -4.92 11.02 10.91
C ASP A 58 -5.03 12.48 10.48
N GLU A 59 -4.21 12.90 9.51
CA GLU A 59 -4.26 14.24 8.89
C GLU A 59 -5.61 14.53 8.18
N MET A 60 -6.29 13.50 7.68
CA MET A 60 -7.60 13.63 7.04
C MET A 60 -8.75 13.73 8.05
N GLN A 61 -8.61 13.20 9.28
CA GLN A 61 -9.69 13.19 10.28
C GLN A 61 -10.21 14.58 10.64
N GLY A 62 -9.36 15.61 10.60
CA GLY A 62 -9.75 16.98 10.93
C GLY A 62 -10.52 17.71 9.82
N ARG A 63 -10.68 17.07 8.65
CA ARG A 63 -11.26 17.71 7.45
C ARG A 63 -12.76 17.39 7.32
N PRO A 64 -13.58 18.33 6.83
CA PRO A 64 -14.99 18.05 6.54
C PRO A 64 -15.15 16.89 5.55
N ALA A 65 -16.15 16.05 5.79
CA ALA A 65 -16.56 14.95 4.92
C ALA A 65 -18.09 14.75 5.01
N PRO A 66 -18.80 14.37 3.91
CA PRO A 66 -18.26 14.25 2.55
C PRO A 66 -17.82 15.61 2.00
N ALA A 67 -16.89 15.58 1.04
CA ALA A 67 -16.30 16.76 0.43
C ALA A 67 -16.67 16.83 -1.06
N ASP A 68 -16.71 18.04 -1.63
CA ASP A 68 -16.70 18.17 -3.08
C ASP A 68 -15.35 17.73 -3.67
N ASP A 69 -15.28 17.58 -5.00
CA ASP A 69 -14.07 17.10 -5.67
C ASP A 69 -12.85 17.98 -5.35
N GLU A 70 -13.00 19.31 -5.36
CA GLU A 70 -11.89 20.23 -5.07
C GLU A 70 -11.30 19.97 -3.68
N ALA A 71 -12.16 19.93 -2.66
CA ALA A 71 -11.76 19.72 -1.29
C ALA A 71 -11.23 18.29 -1.05
N PHE A 72 -11.83 17.27 -1.67
CA PHE A 72 -11.39 15.89 -1.57
C PHE A 72 -9.96 15.72 -2.12
N TYR A 73 -9.71 16.12 -3.37
CA TYR A 73 -8.40 15.93 -4.00
C TYR A 73 -7.33 16.81 -3.36
N ALA A 74 -7.64 18.05 -2.97
CA ALA A 74 -6.72 18.90 -2.22
C ALA A 74 -6.41 18.31 -0.83
N GLY A 75 -7.39 17.68 -0.18
CA GLY A 75 -7.22 16.91 1.04
C GLY A 75 -6.23 15.76 0.86
N MET A 76 -6.47 14.92 -0.12
CA MET A 76 -5.61 13.78 -0.47
C MET A 76 -4.18 14.21 -0.76
N ALA A 77 -3.99 15.23 -1.60
CA ALA A 77 -2.66 15.70 -1.96
C ALA A 77 -1.88 16.23 -0.73
N ARG A 78 -2.54 16.99 0.15
CA ARG A 78 -1.93 17.49 1.40
C ARG A 78 -1.61 16.36 2.38
N ALA A 79 -2.52 15.42 2.58
CA ALA A 79 -2.31 14.28 3.47
C ALA A 79 -1.14 13.40 3.00
N GLN A 80 -1.06 13.13 1.69
CA GLN A 80 0.07 12.40 1.11
C GLN A 80 1.39 13.18 1.23
N ALA A 81 1.38 14.49 1.02
CA ALA A 81 2.57 15.34 1.17
C ALA A 81 3.07 15.39 2.62
N ALA A 82 2.16 15.53 3.58
CA ALA A 82 2.46 15.51 5.01
C ALA A 82 3.07 14.16 5.44
N ALA A 83 2.44 13.05 5.07
CA ALA A 83 2.96 11.71 5.35
C ALA A 83 4.35 11.48 4.72
N ASN A 84 4.56 11.93 3.46
CA ASN A 84 5.85 11.76 2.79
C ASN A 84 6.97 12.59 3.43
N ALA A 85 6.68 13.78 3.95
CA ALA A 85 7.66 14.63 4.63
C ALA A 85 8.31 13.94 5.83
N MET A 86 7.65 12.92 6.39
CA MET A 86 8.14 12.15 7.52
C MET A 86 9.19 11.09 7.15
N ARG A 87 9.43 10.84 5.85
CA ARG A 87 10.45 9.90 5.35
C ARG A 87 11.88 10.46 5.37
N GLY A 88 12.18 11.40 6.27
CA GLY A 88 13.47 12.07 6.37
C GLY A 88 14.65 11.13 6.71
N PRO A 89 15.90 11.65 6.73
CA PRO A 89 17.09 10.86 7.01
C PRO A 89 16.96 10.12 8.36
N GLY A 90 17.01 8.78 8.33
CA GLY A 90 16.91 7.92 9.52
C GLY A 90 15.57 7.22 9.71
N PHE A 91 14.51 7.60 8.96
CA PHE A 91 13.19 6.94 9.05
C PHE A 91 13.28 5.42 8.86
N HIS A 92 14.04 4.96 7.86
CA HIS A 92 14.22 3.53 7.59
C HIS A 92 15.09 2.80 8.62
N VAL A 93 15.94 3.52 9.35
CA VAL A 93 16.84 2.94 10.36
C VAL A 93 16.09 2.67 11.67
N GLY A 94 15.16 3.57 12.05
CA GLY A 94 14.39 3.44 13.28
C GLY A 94 13.18 2.51 13.23
N LEU A 95 12.74 2.06 12.05
CA LEU A 95 11.52 1.22 11.88
C LEU A 95 11.57 -0.09 12.69
N GLY A 96 12.76 -0.60 13.00
CA GLY A 96 12.92 -1.85 13.77
C GLY A 96 12.85 -1.68 15.29
N GLU A 97 12.79 -0.45 15.81
CA GLU A 97 12.88 -0.16 17.23
C GLU A 97 11.49 -0.22 17.91
N GLU A 98 11.44 -0.72 19.16
CA GLU A 98 10.18 -0.98 19.87
C GLU A 98 9.35 0.30 20.13
N ASP A 99 10.01 1.43 20.36
CA ASP A 99 9.41 2.74 20.62
C ASP A 99 9.22 3.57 19.33
N PHE A 100 9.47 2.99 18.15
CA PHE A 100 9.31 3.69 16.87
C PHE A 100 7.91 4.27 16.69
N LEU A 101 6.86 3.50 16.95
CA LEU A 101 5.48 3.95 16.74
C LEU A 101 5.12 5.13 17.66
N GLU A 102 5.54 5.09 18.92
CA GLU A 102 5.28 6.19 19.87
C GLU A 102 5.97 7.48 19.44
N ARG A 103 7.27 7.40 19.09
CA ARG A 103 8.04 8.54 18.58
C ARG A 103 7.51 9.02 17.24
N PHE A 104 7.05 8.12 16.39
CA PHE A 104 6.44 8.43 15.10
C PHE A 104 5.18 9.27 15.27
N TRP A 105 4.27 8.87 16.17
CA TRP A 105 3.06 9.66 16.45
C TRP A 105 3.38 11.01 17.09
N ALA A 106 4.40 11.08 17.95
CA ALA A 106 4.86 12.34 18.54
C ALA A 106 5.46 13.29 17.49
N ALA A 107 6.26 12.75 16.56
CA ALA A 107 6.87 13.50 15.46
C ALA A 107 5.82 13.98 14.44
N MET A 108 4.81 13.16 14.14
CA MET A 108 3.69 13.53 13.26
C MET A 108 2.98 14.78 13.75
N ARG A 109 2.70 14.85 15.06
CA ARG A 109 2.09 16.04 15.68
C ARG A 109 2.98 17.29 15.63
N ALA A 110 4.27 17.13 15.36
CA ALA A 110 5.26 18.20 15.42
C ALA A 110 5.81 18.65 14.05
N ALA A 111 5.60 17.88 12.96
CA ALA A 111 6.33 18.06 11.72
C ALA A 111 5.54 18.79 10.62
N ASN A 112 6.21 19.75 9.98
CA ASN A 112 5.99 20.19 8.61
C ASN A 112 7.37 20.33 7.91
N ALA A 113 7.44 19.90 6.65
CA ALA A 113 8.52 20.04 5.64
C ALA A 113 9.59 18.92 5.49
N GLY A 114 9.57 18.24 4.32
CA GLY A 114 10.66 18.32 3.33
C GLY A 114 11.51 17.07 3.00
N GLY A 115 11.28 16.47 1.82
CA GLY A 115 12.27 15.78 0.96
C GLY A 115 12.11 14.26 0.78
N THR A 116 11.99 13.77 -0.47
CA THR A 116 11.90 12.31 -0.78
C THR A 116 12.66 11.96 -2.07
N PRO A 117 13.37 10.81 -2.13
CA PRO A 117 14.10 10.38 -3.34
C PRO A 117 13.18 10.00 -4.50
N PRO A 118 13.67 10.04 -5.77
CA PRO A 118 12.86 9.70 -6.95
C PRO A 118 12.51 8.21 -6.99
N SER A 119 11.24 7.89 -7.29
CA SER A 119 10.78 6.52 -7.48
C SER A 119 11.11 5.99 -8.87
N ARG A 120 11.62 4.75 -8.96
CA ARG A 120 11.65 4.00 -10.23
C ARG A 120 10.36 3.17 -10.37
N LYS A 121 10.17 2.49 -11.50
CA LYS A 121 9.00 1.63 -11.77
C LYS A 121 9.31 0.16 -11.45
N PRO A 122 8.84 -0.40 -10.31
CA PRO A 122 8.67 -1.84 -10.15
C PRO A 122 7.22 -2.27 -10.44
N THR A 123 7.06 -3.39 -11.14
CA THR A 123 5.78 -4.09 -11.35
C THR A 123 5.96 -5.57 -11.02
N GLY A 124 5.66 -5.97 -9.79
CA GLY A 124 5.60 -7.38 -9.40
C GLY A 124 5.08 -7.62 -7.99
N THR A 125 4.23 -6.71 -7.50
CA THR A 125 3.39 -6.94 -6.32
C THR A 125 2.03 -7.43 -6.80
N THR A 126 1.43 -8.38 -6.09
CA THR A 126 0.03 -8.78 -6.22
C THR A 126 -0.68 -8.60 -4.88
N HIS A 127 -1.99 -8.39 -4.91
CA HIS A 127 -2.81 -8.22 -3.72
C HIS A 127 -4.12 -8.99 -3.82
N VAL A 128 -4.52 -9.63 -2.73
CA VAL A 128 -5.80 -10.33 -2.58
C VAL A 128 -6.47 -9.86 -1.29
N SER A 129 -7.75 -9.55 -1.36
CA SER A 129 -8.61 -9.27 -0.21
C SER A 129 -9.82 -10.21 -0.26
N ALA A 130 -10.23 -10.72 0.90
CA ALA A 130 -11.34 -11.67 1.04
C ALA A 130 -12.12 -11.42 2.33
N ILE A 131 -13.43 -11.68 2.28
CA ILE A 131 -14.32 -11.76 3.44
C ILE A 131 -15.15 -13.03 3.28
N ASP A 132 -15.27 -13.84 4.34
CA ASP A 132 -16.12 -15.02 4.38
C ASP A 132 -17.51 -14.72 4.96
N ALA A 133 -18.41 -15.70 4.89
CA ALA A 133 -19.79 -15.58 5.37
C ALA A 133 -19.90 -15.43 6.92
N GLU A 134 -18.86 -15.80 7.67
CA GLU A 134 -18.79 -15.66 9.12
C GLU A 134 -18.22 -14.29 9.54
N GLY A 135 -17.81 -13.46 8.58
CA GLY A 135 -17.20 -12.15 8.81
C GLY A 135 -15.69 -12.20 9.02
N GLY A 136 -15.06 -13.35 8.82
CA GLY A 136 -13.60 -13.47 8.74
C GLY A 136 -13.06 -12.69 7.55
N MET A 137 -12.01 -11.89 7.79
CA MET A 137 -11.40 -11.05 6.75
C MET A 137 -9.92 -11.38 6.56
N ALA A 138 -9.46 -11.35 5.32
CA ALA A 138 -8.05 -11.48 4.98
C ALA A 138 -7.63 -10.43 3.95
N SER A 139 -6.46 -9.83 4.17
CA SER A 139 -5.81 -8.91 3.24
C SER A 139 -4.34 -9.32 3.10
N LEU A 140 -3.90 -9.61 1.87
CA LEU A 140 -2.58 -10.19 1.62
C LEU A 140 -1.92 -9.52 0.42
N SER A 141 -0.73 -8.97 0.65
CA SER A 141 0.18 -8.51 -0.41
C SER A 141 1.40 -9.42 -0.50
N SER A 142 1.77 -9.80 -1.71
CA SER A 142 2.99 -10.57 -1.99
C SER A 142 3.74 -9.94 -3.15
N SER A 143 5.08 -10.04 -3.16
CA SER A 143 5.88 -9.44 -4.21
C SER A 143 7.22 -10.13 -4.42
N ASN A 144 7.65 -10.15 -5.69
CA ASN A 144 9.01 -10.51 -6.09
C ASN A 144 9.87 -9.29 -6.48
N GLY A 145 9.44 -8.07 -6.15
CA GLY A 145 10.00 -6.84 -6.68
C GLY A 145 9.70 -6.72 -8.18
N SER A 146 10.63 -6.20 -8.97
CA SER A 146 10.59 -6.30 -10.43
C SER A 146 10.87 -7.72 -10.94
N GLY A 147 11.30 -8.61 -10.04
CA GLY A 147 11.78 -9.95 -10.37
C GLY A 147 13.26 -9.93 -10.77
N SER A 148 14.00 -10.97 -10.38
CA SER A 148 15.41 -11.10 -10.79
C SER A 148 15.58 -11.54 -12.26
N GLY A 149 14.49 -11.96 -12.91
CA GLY A 149 14.54 -12.67 -14.19
C GLY A 149 15.02 -14.13 -14.09
N VAL A 150 15.32 -14.60 -12.87
CA VAL A 150 15.88 -15.94 -12.64
C VAL A 150 14.82 -16.88 -12.06
N VAL A 151 14.47 -17.89 -12.84
CA VAL A 151 13.74 -19.06 -12.33
C VAL A 151 14.77 -20.12 -11.94
N ALA A 152 14.82 -20.47 -10.65
CA ALA A 152 15.78 -21.47 -10.16
C ALA A 152 15.56 -22.81 -10.90
N PRO A 153 16.58 -23.33 -11.61
CA PRO A 153 16.43 -24.50 -12.48
C PRO A 153 15.82 -25.70 -11.76
N GLY A 154 14.89 -26.38 -12.42
CA GLY A 154 14.23 -27.56 -11.87
C GLY A 154 13.19 -27.31 -10.78
N THR A 155 12.96 -26.04 -10.37
CA THR A 155 12.04 -25.72 -9.25
C THR A 155 10.79 -24.95 -9.66
N GLY A 156 10.83 -24.25 -10.79
CA GLY A 156 9.76 -23.31 -11.17
C GLY A 156 9.66 -22.05 -10.28
N VAL A 157 10.58 -21.86 -9.32
CA VAL A 157 10.57 -20.73 -8.39
C VAL A 157 11.30 -19.53 -9.01
N LEU A 158 10.56 -18.45 -9.28
CA LEU A 158 11.13 -17.15 -9.63
C LEU A 158 11.75 -16.48 -8.39
N LEU A 159 13.04 -16.18 -8.45
CA LEU A 159 13.75 -15.49 -7.38
C LEU A 159 13.43 -13.98 -7.43
N ASN A 160 13.20 -13.38 -6.26
CA ASN A 160 12.98 -11.94 -6.14
C ASN A 160 14.28 -11.14 -6.33
N ASN A 161 14.16 -9.84 -6.53
CA ASN A 161 15.29 -8.90 -6.62
C ASN A 161 15.25 -7.82 -5.51
N MET A 162 14.58 -8.09 -4.38
CA MET A 162 14.23 -7.07 -3.39
C MET A 162 15.43 -6.30 -2.82
N LEU A 163 16.58 -6.97 -2.65
CA LEU A 163 17.81 -6.34 -2.15
C LEU A 163 18.40 -5.29 -3.10
N GLY A 164 18.03 -5.33 -4.39
CA GLY A 164 18.46 -4.37 -5.41
C GLY A 164 17.43 -3.28 -5.73
N GLU A 165 16.24 -3.33 -5.12
CA GLU A 165 15.19 -2.33 -5.34
C GLU A 165 15.55 -1.03 -4.61
N SER A 166 15.81 0.05 -5.35
CA SER A 166 16.25 1.33 -4.77
C SER A 166 15.21 1.96 -3.84
N ASP A 167 13.92 1.67 -4.07
CA ASP A 167 12.83 2.17 -3.24
C ASP A 167 12.79 1.49 -1.86
N LEU A 168 13.28 0.24 -1.77
CA LEU A 168 13.30 -0.56 -0.54
C LEU A 168 14.65 -0.54 0.16
N ASN A 169 15.72 -0.44 -0.63
CA ASN A 169 17.10 -0.44 -0.17
C ASN A 169 17.86 0.77 -0.76
N PRO A 170 17.53 2.01 -0.34
CA PRO A 170 18.09 3.23 -0.93
C PRO A 170 19.59 3.38 -0.68
N ALA A 171 20.13 2.74 0.37
CA ALA A 171 21.56 2.69 0.64
C ALA A 171 22.32 1.62 -0.16
N GLY A 172 21.60 0.83 -0.97
CA GLY A 172 22.16 -0.16 -1.88
C GLY A 172 22.49 -1.51 -1.22
N PHE A 173 22.81 -2.48 -2.07
CA PHE A 173 23.17 -3.83 -1.64
C PHE A 173 24.41 -3.82 -0.72
N GLY A 174 24.37 -4.59 0.36
CA GLY A 174 25.45 -4.67 1.35
C GLY A 174 25.42 -3.59 2.44
N SER A 175 24.47 -2.64 2.39
CA SER A 175 24.30 -1.63 3.43
C SER A 175 23.61 -2.15 4.70
N LEU A 176 22.85 -3.24 4.60
CA LEU A 176 22.19 -3.88 5.72
C LEU A 176 23.05 -5.03 6.27
N PRO A 177 23.11 -5.22 7.60
CA PRO A 177 23.73 -6.39 8.19
C PRO A 177 23.11 -7.69 7.67
N PRO A 178 23.88 -8.78 7.50
CA PRO A 178 23.32 -10.09 7.18
C PRO A 178 22.21 -10.51 8.15
N GLY A 179 21.12 -11.06 7.62
CA GLY A 179 19.94 -11.45 8.41
C GLY A 179 18.99 -10.30 8.79
N ALA A 180 19.35 -9.04 8.54
CA ALA A 180 18.44 -7.92 8.75
C ALA A 180 17.22 -8.02 7.81
N ARG A 181 16.03 -7.70 8.34
CA ARG A 181 14.80 -7.66 7.53
C ARG A 181 14.71 -6.32 6.81
N MET A 182 14.49 -6.36 5.50
CA MET A 182 14.23 -5.16 4.72
C MET A 182 12.88 -4.55 5.06
N THR A 183 12.81 -3.22 4.94
CA THR A 183 11.54 -2.48 4.93
C THR A 183 10.70 -2.87 3.71
N SER A 184 9.39 -2.66 3.80
CA SER A 184 8.46 -2.79 2.68
C SER A 184 7.50 -1.61 2.62
N MET A 185 6.96 -1.34 1.44
CA MET A 185 5.82 -0.44 1.29
C MET A 185 4.48 -1.18 1.34
N MET A 186 4.46 -2.52 1.36
CA MET A 186 3.23 -3.30 1.36
C MET A 186 2.38 -3.01 2.61
N ALA A 187 1.10 -2.73 2.39
CA ALA A 187 0.16 -2.34 3.42
C ALA A 187 -1.21 -3.03 3.23
N PRO A 188 -1.29 -4.37 3.31
CA PRO A 188 -2.59 -5.02 3.47
C PRO A 188 -3.33 -4.37 4.66
N THR A 189 -4.60 -4.03 4.46
CA THR A 189 -5.36 -3.17 5.35
C THR A 189 -6.75 -3.75 5.58
N LEU A 190 -7.19 -3.75 6.83
CA LEU A 190 -8.53 -4.16 7.26
C LEU A 190 -9.24 -2.96 7.90
N LEU A 191 -10.54 -2.85 7.67
CA LEU A 191 -11.40 -1.80 8.22
C LEU A 191 -12.44 -2.47 9.11
N LEU A 192 -12.63 -1.92 10.31
CA LEU A 192 -13.64 -2.34 11.26
C LEU A 192 -14.53 -1.15 11.63
N ARG A 193 -15.82 -1.38 11.84
CA ARG A 193 -16.72 -0.40 12.47
C ARG A 193 -17.13 -0.93 13.84
N GLY A 194 -16.56 -0.36 14.89
CA GLY A 194 -16.52 -1.04 16.19
C GLY A 194 -15.79 -2.39 16.04
N ASP A 195 -16.41 -3.47 16.51
CA ASP A 195 -15.88 -4.84 16.35
C ASP A 195 -16.36 -5.53 15.07
N ALA A 196 -17.22 -4.88 14.27
CA ALA A 196 -17.81 -5.49 13.08
C ALA A 196 -16.89 -5.36 11.86
N PRO A 197 -16.76 -6.40 11.02
CA PRO A 197 -16.02 -6.33 9.77
C PRO A 197 -16.66 -5.32 8.82
N LEU A 198 -15.84 -4.44 8.24
CA LEU A 198 -16.29 -3.47 7.25
C LEU A 198 -15.69 -3.76 5.89
N ALA A 199 -14.36 -3.85 5.79
CA ALA A 199 -13.69 -4.11 4.51
C ALA A 199 -12.29 -4.69 4.66
N ALA A 200 -11.86 -5.46 3.66
CA ALA A 200 -10.47 -5.79 3.42
C ALA A 200 -10.01 -5.10 2.13
N VAL A 201 -8.88 -4.38 2.22
CA VAL A 201 -8.36 -3.55 1.13
C VAL A 201 -6.84 -3.67 1.05
N GLY A 202 -6.31 -3.67 -0.16
CA GLY A 202 -4.90 -3.44 -0.38
C GLY A 202 -4.59 -3.29 -1.85
N SER A 203 -3.32 -3.03 -2.17
CA SER A 203 -2.95 -2.64 -3.53
C SER A 203 -1.58 -3.18 -3.93
N ALA A 204 -1.49 -3.54 -5.21
CA ALA A 204 -0.22 -3.63 -5.92
C ALA A 204 0.19 -2.25 -6.46
N GLY A 205 1.49 -1.96 -6.54
CA GLY A 205 1.94 -0.74 -7.20
C GLY A 205 3.17 -0.05 -6.63
N SER A 206 4.09 -0.79 -6.00
CA SER A 206 5.29 -0.21 -5.35
C SER A 206 4.88 0.98 -4.45
N ASN A 207 5.59 2.10 -4.50
CA ASN A 207 5.34 3.29 -3.71
C ASN A 207 3.90 3.83 -3.84
N ARG A 208 3.22 3.62 -4.98
CA ARG A 208 1.87 4.16 -5.23
C ARG A 208 0.76 3.45 -4.46
N LEU A 209 1.03 2.25 -3.95
CA LEU A 209 0.01 1.45 -3.24
C LEU A 209 -0.57 2.22 -2.05
N ARG A 210 0.22 3.03 -1.34
CA ARG A 210 -0.25 3.78 -0.16
C ARG A 210 -1.29 4.84 -0.52
N SER A 211 -1.05 5.58 -1.60
CA SER A 211 -1.98 6.60 -2.09
C SER A 211 -3.25 5.95 -2.63
N ALA A 212 -3.12 4.82 -3.32
CA ALA A 212 -4.27 4.07 -3.84
C ALA A 212 -5.15 3.53 -2.71
N ILE A 213 -4.56 2.92 -1.68
CA ILE A 213 -5.30 2.43 -0.51
C ILE A 213 -5.95 3.60 0.24
N LEU A 214 -5.22 4.68 0.50
CA LEU A 214 -5.74 5.88 1.16
C LEU A 214 -6.99 6.42 0.47
N MET A 215 -6.93 6.59 -0.85
CA MET A 215 -8.06 7.14 -1.63
C MET A 215 -9.28 6.22 -1.63
N VAL A 216 -9.07 4.89 -1.69
CA VAL A 216 -10.17 3.92 -1.61
C VAL A 216 -10.79 3.89 -0.22
N VAL A 217 -9.97 3.85 0.84
CA VAL A 217 -10.45 3.90 2.22
C VAL A 217 -11.25 5.17 2.47
N ALA A 218 -10.75 6.33 2.05
CA ALA A 218 -11.49 7.58 2.20
C ALA A 218 -12.76 7.62 1.36
N GLY A 219 -12.76 7.14 0.11
CA GLY A 219 -13.98 7.07 -0.70
C GLY A 219 -15.06 6.19 -0.05
N MET A 220 -14.67 5.08 0.58
CA MET A 220 -15.61 4.19 1.27
C MET A 220 -16.12 4.77 2.58
N VAL A 221 -15.27 5.46 3.35
CA VAL A 221 -15.60 5.94 4.70
C VAL A 221 -16.19 7.36 4.70
N ASP A 222 -15.57 8.31 3.99
CA ASP A 222 -16.03 9.71 3.95
C ASP A 222 -17.23 9.90 3.01
N ASP A 223 -17.25 9.20 1.87
CA ASP A 223 -18.28 9.38 0.83
C ASP A 223 -19.28 8.21 0.74
N GLY A 224 -19.08 7.14 1.53
CA GLY A 224 -19.97 5.98 1.56
C GLY A 224 -20.00 5.16 0.26
N LEU A 225 -18.96 5.26 -0.57
CA LEU A 225 -18.89 4.55 -1.84
C LEU A 225 -18.76 3.03 -1.66
N GLY A 226 -19.38 2.27 -2.57
CA GLY A 226 -19.13 0.84 -2.68
C GLY A 226 -17.71 0.55 -3.20
N PRO A 227 -17.18 -0.68 -3.04
CA PRO A 227 -15.83 -1.05 -3.47
C PRO A 227 -15.54 -0.73 -4.94
N GLY A 228 -16.50 -1.00 -5.84
CA GLY A 228 -16.33 -0.73 -7.28
C GLY A 228 -16.15 0.76 -7.59
N GLU A 229 -16.98 1.62 -6.98
CA GLU A 229 -16.91 3.07 -7.17
C GLU A 229 -15.65 3.66 -6.55
N ALA A 230 -15.29 3.23 -5.34
CA ALA A 230 -14.08 3.68 -4.65
C ALA A 230 -12.81 3.28 -5.42
N VAL A 231 -12.72 2.04 -5.91
CA VAL A 231 -11.60 1.57 -6.73
C VAL A 231 -11.55 2.29 -8.08
N GLY A 232 -12.71 2.54 -8.68
CA GLY A 232 -12.83 3.22 -9.97
C GLY A 232 -12.41 4.69 -9.95
N ARG A 233 -12.57 5.37 -8.80
CA ARG A 233 -12.29 6.80 -8.67
C ARG A 233 -10.86 7.16 -9.15
N PRO A 234 -10.71 8.19 -10.01
CA PRO A 234 -9.40 8.69 -10.47
C PRO A 234 -8.49 9.08 -9.31
N ARG A 235 -7.17 8.89 -9.47
CA ARG A 235 -6.21 9.00 -8.37
C ARG A 235 -5.22 10.14 -8.51
N VAL A 236 -4.70 10.57 -7.36
CA VAL A 236 -3.53 11.45 -7.27
C VAL A 236 -2.45 10.78 -6.43
N HIS A 237 -1.19 10.95 -6.82
CA HIS A 237 -0.04 10.41 -6.11
C HIS A 237 1.03 11.48 -5.92
N HIS A 238 1.31 11.83 -4.67
CA HIS A 238 2.40 12.74 -4.33
C HIS A 238 3.68 11.94 -4.05
N GLU A 239 4.77 12.24 -4.76
CA GLU A 239 6.10 11.64 -4.56
C GLU A 239 7.19 12.51 -5.20
N GLY A 240 8.37 12.56 -4.58
CA GLY A 240 9.54 13.26 -5.16
C GLY A 240 9.29 14.74 -5.45
N GLY A 241 8.46 15.41 -4.63
CA GLY A 241 8.14 16.83 -4.75
C GLY A 241 7.11 17.20 -5.82
N GLY A 242 6.56 16.23 -6.56
CA GLY A 242 5.49 16.46 -7.53
C GLY A 242 4.23 15.66 -7.20
N LEU A 243 3.13 16.02 -7.87
CA LEU A 243 1.83 15.37 -7.78
C LEU A 243 1.44 14.80 -9.14
N ASP A 244 1.50 13.48 -9.28
CA ASP A 244 0.92 12.79 -10.43
C ASP A 244 -0.61 12.81 -10.30
N VAL A 245 -1.29 13.25 -11.36
CA VAL A 245 -2.75 13.38 -11.43
C VAL A 245 -3.25 12.53 -12.58
N GLU A 246 -4.07 11.53 -12.27
CA GLU A 246 -4.59 10.58 -13.25
C GLU A 246 -5.63 11.21 -14.19
N GLY A 247 -5.72 10.67 -15.41
CA GLY A 247 -6.80 11.01 -16.33
C GLY A 247 -8.17 10.70 -15.71
N GLY A 248 -9.08 11.67 -15.81
CA GLY A 248 -10.43 11.59 -15.23
C GLY A 248 -10.59 12.35 -13.92
N VAL A 249 -9.51 12.84 -13.29
CA VAL A 249 -9.65 13.78 -12.16
C VAL A 249 -10.40 15.04 -12.65
N PRO A 250 -11.46 15.49 -11.96
CA PRO A 250 -12.27 16.63 -12.38
C PRO A 250 -11.46 17.92 -12.60
N ALA A 251 -11.79 18.68 -13.65
CA ALA A 251 -11.02 19.88 -14.03
C ALA A 251 -11.01 20.97 -12.93
N CYS A 252 -12.07 21.06 -12.13
CA CYS A 252 -12.13 21.91 -10.94
C CYS A 252 -11.07 21.51 -9.92
N ALA A 253 -10.96 20.22 -9.60
CA ALA A 253 -9.95 19.68 -8.69
C ALA A 253 -8.52 19.89 -9.24
N VAL A 254 -8.27 19.66 -10.53
CA VAL A 254 -6.97 19.94 -11.16
C VAL A 254 -6.58 21.41 -10.98
N THR A 255 -7.53 22.33 -11.21
CA THR A 255 -7.32 23.77 -11.05
C THR A 255 -7.03 24.13 -9.59
N ALA A 256 -7.80 23.57 -8.65
CA ALA A 256 -7.62 23.79 -7.22
C ALA A 256 -6.26 23.27 -6.71
N LEU A 257 -5.81 22.11 -7.19
CA LEU A 257 -4.50 21.56 -6.88
C LEU A 257 -3.36 22.46 -7.37
N GLY A 258 -3.46 22.97 -8.62
CA GLY A 258 -2.49 23.93 -9.16
C GLY A 258 -2.48 25.25 -8.38
N GLY A 259 -3.67 25.77 -8.05
CA GLY A 259 -3.82 26.98 -7.22
C GLY A 259 -3.29 26.80 -5.79
N ALA A 260 -3.28 25.58 -5.27
CA ALA A 260 -2.69 25.23 -3.98
C ALA A 260 -1.15 25.07 -4.01
N GLY A 261 -0.52 25.22 -5.18
CA GLY A 261 0.93 25.22 -5.34
C GLY A 261 1.58 23.84 -5.55
N PHE A 262 0.80 22.81 -5.87
CA PHE A 262 1.36 21.51 -6.23
C PHE A 262 1.98 21.53 -7.63
N ASP A 263 3.16 20.92 -7.79
CA ASP A 263 3.78 20.67 -9.10
C ASP A 263 3.06 19.50 -9.79
N LEU A 264 2.15 19.82 -10.71
CA LEU A 264 1.25 18.84 -11.31
C LEU A 264 1.89 18.11 -12.50
N ARG A 265 1.82 16.78 -12.48
CA ARG A 265 2.15 15.89 -13.61
C ARG A 265 0.86 15.24 -14.08
N LEU A 266 0.28 15.78 -15.15
CA LEU A 266 -1.01 15.34 -15.66
C LEU A 266 -0.83 14.12 -16.56
N TRP A 267 -1.70 13.13 -16.40
CA TRP A 267 -1.81 11.95 -17.23
C TRP A 267 -3.12 12.01 -18.02
N ASP A 268 -3.08 11.61 -19.29
CA ASP A 268 -4.24 11.71 -20.17
C ASP A 268 -5.33 10.68 -19.85
N GLU A 269 -4.93 9.52 -19.33
CA GLU A 269 -5.79 8.36 -19.11
C GLU A 269 -5.54 7.68 -17.76
N SER A 270 -6.48 6.81 -17.37
CA SER A 270 -6.31 5.87 -16.26
C SER A 270 -5.09 4.96 -16.51
N ASN A 271 -4.26 4.75 -15.48
CA ASN A 271 -2.96 4.10 -15.68
C ASN A 271 -2.56 3.16 -14.53
N LEU A 272 -1.92 2.03 -14.86
CA LEU A 272 -1.35 1.07 -13.90
C LEU A 272 -0.36 1.70 -12.90
N TYR A 273 0.20 2.87 -13.24
CA TYR A 273 1.04 3.67 -12.37
C TYR A 273 0.36 3.93 -11.02
N PHE A 274 -0.94 4.27 -11.02
CA PHE A 274 -1.75 4.66 -9.86
C PHE A 274 -2.21 3.48 -8.98
N GLY A 275 -1.57 2.32 -9.11
CA GLY A 275 -1.82 1.13 -8.31
C GLY A 275 -2.90 0.22 -8.89
N GLY A 276 -3.11 -0.92 -8.25
CA GLY A 276 -4.17 -1.88 -8.56
C GLY A 276 -4.76 -2.40 -7.26
N VAL A 277 -5.83 -1.76 -6.81
CA VAL A 277 -6.50 -2.09 -5.55
C VAL A 277 -7.36 -3.34 -5.72
N SER A 278 -7.33 -4.24 -4.75
CA SER A 278 -8.39 -5.23 -4.56
C SER A 278 -9.09 -4.91 -3.25
N ALA A 279 -10.41 -4.81 -3.27
CA ALA A 279 -11.23 -4.45 -2.14
C ALA A 279 -12.45 -5.37 -2.06
N VAL A 280 -12.84 -5.76 -0.86
CA VAL A 280 -14.11 -6.43 -0.56
C VAL A 280 -14.68 -5.81 0.71
N ALA A 281 -15.98 -5.58 0.73
CA ALA A 281 -16.66 -4.89 1.81
C ALA A 281 -18.04 -5.47 2.11
N VAL A 282 -18.44 -5.35 3.37
CA VAL A 282 -19.81 -5.58 3.81
C VAL A 282 -20.58 -4.28 3.58
N THR A 283 -21.55 -4.31 2.67
CA THR A 283 -22.42 -3.16 2.34
C THR A 283 -23.87 -3.44 2.73
N ALA A 284 -24.74 -2.43 2.59
CA ALA A 284 -26.19 -2.62 2.77
C ALA A 284 -26.82 -3.61 1.77
N ARG A 285 -26.12 -3.93 0.67
CA ARG A 285 -26.58 -4.87 -0.37
C ARG A 285 -26.00 -6.27 -0.19
N GLY A 286 -25.14 -6.49 0.81
CA GLY A 286 -24.41 -7.74 1.01
C GLY A 286 -22.90 -7.55 0.83
N LEU A 287 -22.20 -8.63 0.49
CA LEU A 287 -20.78 -8.55 0.15
C LEU A 287 -20.61 -7.99 -1.25
N GLU A 288 -19.82 -6.93 -1.38
CA GLU A 288 -19.40 -6.38 -2.66
C GLU A 288 -17.87 -6.45 -2.76
N ALA A 289 -17.35 -6.70 -3.95
CA ALA A 289 -15.92 -6.74 -4.18
C ALA A 289 -15.54 -6.10 -5.52
N ALA A 290 -14.31 -5.59 -5.59
CA ALA A 290 -13.76 -4.98 -6.78
C ALA A 290 -12.27 -5.28 -6.88
N GLY A 291 -11.86 -5.70 -8.07
CA GLY A 291 -10.47 -5.70 -8.50
C GLY A 291 -10.22 -4.57 -9.50
N ASP A 292 -9.10 -3.87 -9.35
CA ASP A 292 -8.83 -2.68 -10.14
C ASP A 292 -8.48 -2.98 -11.60
N PRO A 293 -9.26 -2.46 -12.58
CA PRO A 293 -9.02 -2.71 -13.99
C PRO A 293 -7.67 -2.14 -14.46
N ARG A 294 -7.08 -1.15 -13.78
CA ARG A 294 -5.74 -0.60 -14.10
C ARG A 294 -4.65 -1.68 -14.11
N ARG A 295 -4.85 -2.79 -13.40
CA ARG A 295 -3.93 -3.92 -13.34
C ARG A 295 -4.56 -5.26 -13.71
N GLY A 296 -5.73 -5.23 -14.37
CA GLY A 296 -6.48 -6.44 -14.72
C GLY A 296 -7.00 -7.19 -13.50
N GLY A 297 -7.27 -6.49 -12.40
CA GLY A 297 -7.90 -7.07 -11.23
C GLY A 297 -9.33 -7.53 -11.52
N GLY A 298 -9.79 -8.52 -10.76
CA GLY A 298 -11.16 -9.02 -10.82
C GLY A 298 -11.69 -9.31 -9.42
N ALA A 299 -12.99 -9.57 -9.35
CA ALA A 299 -13.69 -9.97 -8.13
C ALA A 299 -14.60 -11.15 -8.46
N ALA A 300 -14.81 -12.02 -7.46
CA ALA A 300 -15.69 -13.17 -7.57
C ALA A 300 -16.17 -13.57 -6.16
N GLY A 301 -17.38 -14.12 -6.10
CA GLY A 301 -18.00 -14.68 -4.92
C GLY A 301 -18.10 -16.19 -5.02
N VAL A 302 -18.40 -16.83 -3.89
CA VAL A 302 -18.67 -18.27 -3.82
C VAL A 302 -19.98 -18.44 -3.07
N ASP A 303 -20.95 -19.15 -3.68
CA ASP A 303 -22.23 -19.48 -3.03
C ASP A 303 -22.12 -20.67 -2.06
N ASP A 304 -23.20 -20.96 -1.33
CA ASP A 304 -23.25 -22.05 -0.34
C ASP A 304 -23.02 -23.44 -0.97
N GLU A 305 -23.22 -23.58 -2.29
CA GLU A 305 -22.92 -24.80 -3.04
C GLU A 305 -21.49 -24.84 -3.59
N GLY A 306 -20.66 -23.85 -3.28
CA GLY A 306 -19.27 -23.76 -3.71
C GLY A 306 -19.08 -23.30 -5.15
N ARG A 307 -20.11 -22.74 -5.80
CA ARG A 307 -20.06 -22.25 -7.17
C ARG A 307 -19.57 -20.81 -7.20
N VAL A 308 -18.76 -20.49 -8.20
CA VAL A 308 -18.29 -19.12 -8.44
C VAL A 308 -19.45 -18.29 -9.00
N VAL A 309 -19.72 -17.15 -8.36
CA VAL A 309 -20.75 -16.18 -8.76
C VAL A 309 -20.14 -14.79 -8.89
N ASP A 310 -20.77 -13.93 -9.68
CA ASP A 310 -20.41 -12.51 -9.71
C ASP A 310 -20.89 -11.81 -8.43
N LEU A 311 -20.11 -10.85 -7.94
CA LEU A 311 -20.42 -9.99 -6.78
C LEU A 311 -20.81 -8.58 -7.24
#